data_AF-A0A8D9GWA7-F1
#
_entry.id   AF-A0A8D9GWA7-F1
#
_cell.length_a   1.000
_cell.length_b   1.000
_cell.length_c   1.000
_cell.angle_alpha   90.00
_cell.angle_beta   90.00
_cell.angle_gamma   90.00
#
_symmetry.space_group_name_H-M   'P 1'
#
loop_
_entity.id
_entity.type
_entity.pdbx_description
1 polymer ?
#
loop_
_entity_poly.entity_id
_entity_poly.type
_entity_poly.pdbx_seq_one_letter_code
_entity_poly.pdbx_strand_id
1 'polypeptide(L)'
;MASKTHWFGSGSRIIITTTDKKLLKAHGINDIYHVEFPCSSEALEIFCLSAFDQKSPYVGFEELAMEVTQLAGDLPLGLSVFGSYLRGRSEEEWVAALPRFRKSLVPEIKEILR
;
A
#
# COMPACT_ATOMS: atom_id res chain seq x y z
N MET A 1 12.10 -33.87 -8.80
CA MET A 1 11.16 -33.63 -9.92
C MET A 1 9.77 -34.04 -9.48
N ALA A 2 8.90 -33.10 -9.12
CA ALA A 2 7.51 -33.40 -8.74
C ALA A 2 6.65 -33.39 -10.01
N SER A 3 6.63 -34.53 -10.69
CA SER A 3 5.72 -34.81 -11.81
C SER A 3 4.39 -35.31 -11.25
N LYS A 4 3.40 -34.42 -11.09
CA LYS A 4 1.94 -34.66 -11.27
C LYS A 4 1.10 -33.50 -10.73
N THR A 5 0.20 -33.00 -11.58
CA THR A 5 -0.78 -31.91 -11.36
C THR A 5 -2.05 -32.33 -10.59
N HIS A 6 -1.99 -33.40 -9.78
CA HIS A 6 -3.15 -33.97 -9.07
C HIS A 6 -3.15 -33.72 -7.56
N TRP A 7 -2.45 -32.69 -7.07
CA TRP A 7 -2.40 -32.38 -5.65
C TRP A 7 -3.72 -31.80 -5.13
N PHE A 8 -4.54 -31.25 -6.02
CA PHE A 8 -5.76 -30.54 -5.67
C PHE A 8 -6.96 -31.12 -6.41
N GLY A 9 -8.10 -31.18 -5.72
CA GLY A 9 -9.35 -31.66 -6.28
C GLY A 9 -9.94 -30.70 -7.31
N SER A 10 -10.94 -31.17 -8.06
CA SER A 10 -11.67 -30.36 -9.04
C SER A 10 -12.24 -29.09 -8.39
N GLY A 11 -12.14 -27.95 -9.09
CA GLY A 11 -12.61 -26.64 -8.61
C GLY A 11 -11.65 -25.87 -7.72
N SER A 12 -10.51 -26.46 -7.31
CA SER A 12 -9.49 -25.78 -6.50
C SER A 12 -8.86 -24.60 -7.26
N ARG A 13 -8.56 -23.52 -6.55
CA ARG A 13 -7.83 -22.35 -7.08
C ARG A 13 -6.65 -22.03 -6.17
N ILE A 14 -5.48 -21.80 -6.75
CA ILE A 14 -4.25 -21.46 -6.02
C ILE A 14 -3.85 -20.05 -6.43
N ILE A 15 -3.61 -19.18 -5.46
CA ILE A 15 -3.14 -17.81 -5.69
C ILE A 15 -1.70 -17.72 -5.15
N ILE A 16 -0.78 -17.29 -5.99
CA ILE A 16 0.63 -17.11 -5.66
C ILE A 16 0.96 -15.63 -5.85
N THR A 17 1.50 -15.00 -4.81
CA THR A 17 1.99 -13.61 -4.85
C THR A 17 3.52 -13.62 -4.84
N THR A 18 4.15 -12.87 -5.74
CA THR A 18 5.61 -12.75 -5.81
C THR A 18 5.99 -11.42 -6.47
N THR A 19 7.15 -10.88 -6.12
CA THR A 19 7.79 -9.76 -6.83
C THR A 19 8.62 -10.25 -8.03
N ASP A 20 8.96 -11.54 -8.10
CA ASP A 20 9.69 -12.14 -9.21
C ASP A 20 8.77 -12.81 -10.24
N LYS A 21 8.46 -12.07 -11.31
CA LYS A 21 7.66 -12.59 -12.44
C LYS A 21 8.34 -13.75 -13.18
N LYS A 22 9.67 -13.87 -13.14
CA LYS A 22 10.41 -14.94 -13.83
C LYS A 22 10.14 -16.29 -13.15
N LEU A 23 9.96 -16.30 -11.83
CA LEU A 23 9.59 -17.49 -11.07
C LEU A 23 8.27 -18.11 -11.57
N LEU A 24 7.26 -17.27 -11.83
CA LEU A 24 5.96 -17.72 -12.34
C LEU A 24 6.09 -18.35 -13.73
N LYS A 25 6.82 -17.69 -14.63
CA LYS A 25 7.07 -18.19 -15.99
C LYS A 25 7.85 -19.51 -15.99
N ALA A 26 8.85 -19.64 -15.12
CA ALA A 26 9.66 -20.86 -15.00
C ALA A 26 8.82 -22.08 -14.56
N HIS A 27 7.71 -21.84 -13.85
CA HIS A 27 6.76 -22.89 -13.42
C HIS A 27 5.56 -23.06 -14.37
N GLY A 28 5.61 -22.45 -15.56
CA GLY A 28 4.53 -22.58 -16.56
C GLY A 28 3.22 -21.88 -16.18
N ILE A 29 3.25 -20.97 -15.22
CA ILE A 29 2.08 -20.17 -14.82
C ILE A 29 1.93 -19.02 -15.83
N ASN A 30 0.82 -19.03 -16.57
CA ASN A 30 0.54 -18.05 -17.62
C ASN A 30 -0.52 -17.02 -17.21
N ASP A 31 -1.42 -17.37 -16.30
CA ASP A 31 -2.43 -16.46 -15.74
C ASP A 31 -1.77 -15.58 -14.67
N ILE A 32 -1.15 -14.49 -15.11
CA ILE A 32 -0.41 -13.56 -14.24
C ILE A 32 -1.12 -12.21 -14.22
N TYR A 33 -1.56 -11.80 -13.03
CA TYR A 33 -2.05 -10.44 -12.78
C TYR A 33 -0.91 -9.59 -12.18
N HIS A 34 -0.62 -8.45 -12.81
CA HIS A 34 0.30 -7.46 -12.26
C HIS A 34 -0.51 -6.48 -11.41
N VAL A 35 -0.16 -6.36 -10.13
CA VAL A 35 -0.81 -5.41 -9.23
C VAL A 35 -0.18 -4.05 -9.47
N GLU A 36 -0.98 -3.13 -9.98
CA GLU A 36 -0.59 -1.72 -10.14
C GLU A 36 -0.67 -0.97 -8.81
N PHE A 37 0.05 0.14 -8.72
CA PHE A 37 -0.12 1.08 -7.62
C PHE A 37 -1.50 1.76 -7.67
N PRO A 38 -2.09 2.11 -6.52
CA PRO A 38 -3.34 2.86 -6.45
C PRO A 38 -3.22 4.21 -7.17
N CYS A 39 -4.30 4.63 -7.82
CA CYS A 39 -4.39 6.00 -8.32
C CYS A 39 -4.48 7.01 -7.15
N SER A 40 -4.29 8.30 -7.42
CA SER A 40 -4.25 9.33 -6.36
C SER A 40 -5.50 9.36 -5.47
N SER A 41 -6.69 9.08 -6.03
CA SER A 41 -7.93 9.01 -5.24
C SER A 41 -7.99 7.76 -4.36
N GLU A 42 -7.53 6.61 -4.87
CA GLU A 42 -7.44 5.37 -4.08
C GLU A 42 -6.37 5.49 -2.99
N ALA A 43 -5.25 6.15 -3.27
CA ALA A 43 -4.20 6.41 -2.29
C ALA A 43 -4.73 7.27 -1.13
N LEU A 44 -5.48 8.33 -1.45
CA LEU A 44 -6.15 9.16 -0.42
C LEU A 44 -7.17 8.34 0.37
N GLU A 45 -7.96 7.48 -0.28
CA GLU A 45 -8.93 6.60 0.39
C GLU A 45 -8.22 5.63 1.35
N ILE A 46 -7.12 4.98 0.93
CA ILE A 46 -6.32 4.08 1.78
C ILE A 46 -5.78 4.83 3.00
N PHE A 47 -5.24 6.03 2.79
CA PHE A 47 -4.77 6.88 3.88
C PHE A 47 -5.92 7.23 4.84
N CYS A 48 -7.07 7.66 4.31
CA CYS A 48 -8.21 8.08 5.13
C CYS A 48 -8.81 6.91 5.93
N LEU A 49 -8.92 5.72 5.34
CA LEU A 49 -9.34 4.52 6.06
C LEU A 49 -8.40 4.24 7.25
N SER A 50 -7.11 4.49 7.07
CA SER A 50 -6.11 4.30 8.13
C SER A 50 -6.09 5.43 9.17
N ALA A 51 -6.35 6.67 8.78
CA ALA A 51 -6.29 7.84 9.68
C ALA A 51 -7.61 8.14 10.41
N PHE A 52 -8.76 7.89 9.76
CA PHE A 52 -10.08 8.38 10.17
C PHE A 52 -11.15 7.28 10.28
N ASP A 53 -10.82 6.03 9.93
CA ASP A 53 -11.80 4.93 9.80
C ASP A 53 -12.96 5.23 8.82
N GLN A 54 -12.74 6.13 7.85
CA GLN A 54 -13.68 6.48 6.80
C GLN A 54 -12.95 6.83 5.49
N LYS A 55 -13.65 6.81 4.36
CA LYS A 55 -13.05 6.97 3.02
C LYS A 55 -12.56 8.39 2.70
N SER A 56 -12.91 9.38 3.51
CA SER A 56 -12.60 10.79 3.31
C SER A 56 -12.09 11.41 4.62
N PRO A 57 -11.33 12.50 4.58
CA PRO A 57 -10.91 13.21 5.78
C PRO A 57 -12.10 13.82 6.54
N TYR A 58 -11.88 14.16 7.82
CA TYR A 58 -12.79 15.04 8.55
C TYR A 58 -12.67 16.48 8.02
N VAL A 59 -13.71 17.28 8.23
CA VAL A 59 -13.69 18.71 7.88
C VAL A 59 -12.54 19.41 8.62
N GLY A 60 -11.70 20.13 7.88
CA GLY A 60 -10.48 20.78 8.38
C GLY A 60 -9.21 19.97 8.15
N PHE A 61 -9.30 18.68 7.81
CA PHE A 61 -8.14 17.82 7.56
C PHE A 61 -7.86 17.58 6.08
N GLU A 62 -8.62 18.18 5.16
CA GLU A 62 -8.55 17.90 3.73
C GLU A 62 -7.15 18.16 3.16
N GLU A 63 -6.59 19.35 3.41
CA GLU A 63 -5.28 19.75 2.89
C GLU A 63 -4.16 18.89 3.50
N LEU A 64 -4.23 18.62 4.81
CA LEU A 64 -3.25 17.80 5.51
C LEU A 64 -3.29 16.34 5.05
N ALA A 65 -4.48 15.78 4.86
CA ALA A 65 -4.63 14.42 4.36
C ALA A 65 -4.07 14.28 2.93
N MET A 66 -4.33 15.27 2.08
CA MET A 66 -3.73 15.33 0.73
C MET A 66 -2.21 15.43 0.80
N GLU A 67 -1.67 16.29 1.65
CA GLU A 67 -0.23 16.48 1.79
C GLU A 67 0.47 15.20 2.28
N VAL A 68 -0.04 14.57 3.33
CA VAL A 68 0.54 13.31 3.85
C VAL A 68 0.44 12.20 2.80
N THR A 69 -0.68 12.11 2.08
CA THR A 69 -0.85 11.15 0.98
C THR A 69 0.21 11.36 -0.11
N GLN A 70 0.44 12.61 -0.52
CA GLN A 70 1.48 12.94 -1.51
C GLN A 70 2.89 12.61 -1.01
N LEU A 71 3.16 12.84 0.29
CA LEU A 71 4.43 12.46 0.91
C LEU A 71 4.62 10.94 0.90
N ALA A 72 3.62 10.16 1.32
CA ALA A 72 3.69 8.70 1.31
C ALA A 72 3.85 8.12 -0.10
N GLY A 73 3.38 8.85 -1.12
CA GLY A 73 3.35 8.40 -2.50
C GLY A 73 2.21 7.40 -2.74
N ASP A 74 2.45 6.47 -3.65
CA ASP A 74 1.48 5.50 -4.12
C ASP A 74 1.62 4.14 -3.44
N LEU A 75 2.52 3.98 -2.46
CA LEU A 75 2.70 2.71 -1.77
C LEU A 75 1.62 2.49 -0.69
N PRO A 76 0.73 1.48 -0.83
CA PRO A 76 -0.36 1.25 0.14
C PRO A 76 0.11 1.07 1.59
N LEU A 77 1.27 0.44 1.77
CA LEU A 77 1.86 0.25 3.09
C LEU A 77 2.31 1.57 3.71
N GLY A 78 2.94 2.46 2.93
CA GLY A 78 3.39 3.78 3.42
C GLY A 78 2.20 4.65 3.85
N LEU A 79 1.15 4.66 3.03
CA LEU A 79 -0.12 5.34 3.33
C LEU A 79 -0.74 4.84 4.64
N SER A 80 -0.78 3.51 4.82
CA SER A 80 -1.36 2.88 6.01
C SER A 80 -0.56 3.17 7.28
N VAL A 81 0.78 3.19 7.19
CA VAL A 81 1.67 3.51 8.32
C VAL A 81 1.49 4.96 8.77
N PHE A 82 1.47 5.92 7.84
CA PHE A 82 1.25 7.32 8.20
C PHE A 82 -0.16 7.56 8.74
N GLY A 83 -1.18 6.98 8.10
CA GLY A 83 -2.55 7.11 8.59
C GLY A 83 -2.70 6.55 10.00
N SER A 84 -2.19 5.35 10.26
CA SER A 84 -2.23 4.73 11.60
C SER A 84 -1.47 5.55 12.64
N TYR A 85 -0.32 6.14 12.28
CA TYR A 85 0.44 7.01 13.20
C TYR A 85 -0.33 8.28 13.60
N LEU A 86 -1.09 8.84 12.65
CA LEU A 86 -1.82 10.10 12.81
C LEU A 86 -3.23 9.94 13.39
N ARG A 87 -3.75 8.71 13.42
CA ARG A 87 -5.09 8.40 13.93
C ARG A 87 -5.28 8.94 15.34
N GLY A 88 -6.39 9.67 15.54
CA GLY A 88 -6.78 10.23 16.83
C GLY A 88 -5.97 11.43 17.33
N ARG A 89 -5.03 11.95 16.53
CA ARG A 89 -4.25 13.14 16.84
C ARG A 89 -4.94 14.42 16.40
N SER A 90 -4.63 15.54 17.05
CA SER A 90 -5.13 16.86 16.66
C SER A 90 -4.48 17.39 15.39
N GLU A 91 -5.07 18.41 14.78
CA GLU A 91 -4.54 19.07 13.58
C GLU A 91 -3.12 19.62 13.81
N GLU A 92 -2.87 20.21 14.98
CA GLU A 92 -1.56 20.75 15.37
C GLU A 92 -0.51 19.64 15.47
N GLU A 93 -0.89 18.47 15.98
CA GLU A 93 -0.01 17.31 16.05
C GLU A 93 0.32 16.74 14.66
N TRP A 94 -0.63 16.80 13.72
CA TRP A 94 -0.37 16.44 12.32
C TRP A 94 0.66 17.37 11.70
N VAL A 95 0.46 18.68 11.85
CA VAL A 95 1.39 19.71 11.36
C VAL A 95 2.79 19.51 11.96
N ALA A 96 2.88 19.20 13.26
CA ALA A 96 4.14 18.93 13.93
C ALA A 96 4.84 17.63 13.45
N ALA A 97 4.06 16.64 12.97
CA ALA A 97 4.59 15.38 12.45
C ALA A 97 5.14 15.49 11.02
N LEU A 98 4.59 16.39 10.18
CA LEU A 98 4.97 16.53 8.76
C LEU A 98 6.49 16.67 8.51
N PRO A 99 7.25 17.48 9.26
CA PRO A 99 8.71 17.57 9.06
C PRO A 99 9.43 16.23 9.26
N ARG A 100 8.92 15.35 10.14
CA ARG A 100 9.50 14.02 10.36
C ARG A 100 9.20 13.10 9.18
N PHE A 101 7.99 13.16 8.62
CA PHE A 101 7.65 12.35 7.43
C PHE A 101 8.49 12.73 6.22
N ARG A 102 8.66 14.03 5.96
CA ARG A 102 9.55 14.52 4.89
C ARG A 102 10.99 14.02 5.01
N LYS A 103 11.48 13.80 6.25
CA LYS A 103 12.82 13.26 6.52
C LYS A 103 12.87 11.72 6.50
N SER A 104 11.79 11.07 6.93
CA SER A 104 11.67 9.60 7.05
C SER A 104 11.49 8.91 5.70
N LEU A 105 10.97 9.61 4.69
CA LEU A 105 10.89 9.15 3.31
C LEU A 105 12.26 9.25 2.65
N VAL A 106 13.26 8.61 3.26
CA VAL A 106 14.56 8.37 2.65
C VAL A 106 14.32 7.46 1.44
N PRO A 107 15.00 7.69 0.30
CA PRO A 107 14.92 6.82 -0.87
C PRO A 107 15.07 5.32 -0.58
N GLU A 108 15.78 4.98 0.51
CA GLU A 108 16.01 3.62 0.99
C GLU A 108 14.72 2.84 1.32
N ILE A 109 13.67 3.47 1.85
CA ILE A 109 12.40 2.77 2.13
C ILE A 109 11.66 2.46 0.82
N LYS A 110 11.77 3.33 -0.20
CA LYS A 110 11.18 3.07 -1.52
C LYS A 110 11.89 1.93 -2.26
N GLU A 111 13.19 1.73 -2.01
CA GLU A 111 13.96 0.62 -2.61
C GLU A 111 13.76 -0.72 -1.87
N ILE A 112 13.47 -0.71 -0.56
CA ILE A 112 13.14 -1.94 0.19
C ILE A 112 11.74 -2.46 -0.16
N LEU A 113 10.83 -1.55 -0.56
CA LEU A 113 9.42 -1.84 -0.81
C LEU A 113 9.08 -1.95 -2.31
N ARG A 114 10.08 -1.89 -3.20
CA ARG A 114 10.00 -2.19 -4.63
C ARG A 114 10.47 -3.61 -4.93
#